data_AF-A0A3M2BF47-F1
#
_entry.id   AF-A0A3M2BF47-F1
#
_cell.length_a   1.000
_cell.length_b   1.000
_cell.length_c   1.000
_cell.angle_alpha   90.00
_cell.angle_beta   90.00
_cell.angle_gamma   90.00
#
_symmetry.space_group_name_H-M   'P 1'
#
loop_
_entity.id
_entity.type
_entity.pdbx_description
1 polymer ?
#
loop_
_entity_poly.entity_id
_entity_poly.type
_entity_poly.pdbx_seq_one_letter_code
_entity_poly.pdbx_strand_id
1 'polypeptide(L)'
;MEEERASNELQMSVERLKEWVERLGALAEQSLAETPATRRQVDPAAACAWIAGFSDELGHRRPVDAAVLSRLMGCPPPPIEHESPDTRLWWSLADPDARLDIEPRGPITPVRVDQGVELWTETELGALHAVWNAAIDRCDAGLRSRCLDATEWHVRELQPDNATTHAWALHGFVICGYERGLAEAWIHAEMLLHACMLGTGRPDRFSACLMLDAARTLKRDLSGR
;
A
#
# COMPACT_ATOMS: atom_id res chain seq x y z
N MET A 1 31.49 21.88 -2.25
CA MET A 1 30.78 21.81 -0.94
C MET A 1 29.28 21.63 -1.13
N GLU A 2 28.58 22.45 -1.91
CA GLU A 2 27.12 22.26 -2.12
C GLU A 2 26.78 20.99 -2.90
N GLU A 3 27.52 20.67 -3.98
CA GLU A 3 27.34 19.43 -4.75
C GLU A 3 27.58 18.16 -3.91
N GLU A 4 28.60 18.19 -3.05
CA GLU A 4 28.95 17.08 -2.16
C GLU A 4 27.88 16.87 -1.08
N ARG A 5 27.29 17.95 -0.55
CA ARG A 5 26.18 17.88 0.39
C ARG A 5 24.92 17.32 -0.27
N ALA A 6 24.57 17.77 -1.47
CA ALA A 6 23.41 17.26 -2.22
C ALA A 6 23.58 15.77 -2.56
N SER A 7 24.79 15.35 -2.96
CA SER A 7 25.10 13.94 -3.21
C SER A 7 24.95 13.08 -1.94
N ASN A 8 25.44 13.57 -0.80
CA ASN A 8 25.32 12.86 0.48
C ASN A 8 23.85 12.77 0.94
N GLU A 9 23.07 13.84 0.81
CA GLU A 9 21.64 13.85 1.14
C GLU A 9 20.85 12.88 0.27
N LEU A 10 21.15 12.82 -1.04
CA LEU A 10 20.52 11.86 -1.95
C LEU A 10 20.87 10.41 -1.60
N GLN A 11 22.15 10.12 -1.33
CA GLN A 11 22.61 8.78 -0.96
C GLN A 11 21.97 8.30 0.35
N MET A 12 21.93 9.16 1.37
CA MET A 12 21.25 8.85 2.64
C MET A 12 19.76 8.56 2.43
N SER A 13 19.12 9.30 1.53
CA SER A 13 17.69 9.13 1.23
C SER A 13 17.40 7.81 0.52
N VAL A 14 18.29 7.34 -0.37
CA VAL A 14 18.17 6.02 -1.03
C VAL A 14 18.39 4.86 -0.05
N GLU A 15 19.39 4.96 0.83
CA GLU A 15 19.60 3.93 1.85
C GLU A 15 18.39 3.80 2.78
N ARG A 16 17.77 4.92 3.16
CA ARG A 16 16.53 4.91 3.94
C ARG A 16 15.39 4.17 3.23
N LEU A 17 15.24 4.31 1.91
CA LEU A 17 14.23 3.55 1.15
C LEU A 17 14.51 2.03 1.19
N LYS A 18 15.78 1.62 1.11
CA LYS A 18 16.16 0.21 1.22
C LYS A 18 15.85 -0.34 2.62
N GLU A 19 16.15 0.43 3.66
CA GLU A 19 15.78 0.07 5.04
C GLU A 19 14.27 -0.16 5.19
N TRP A 20 13.43 0.66 4.56
CA TRP A 20 11.99 0.44 4.53
C TRP A 20 11.59 -0.85 3.81
N VAL A 21 12.19 -1.15 2.66
CA VAL A 21 11.95 -2.42 1.94
C VAL A 21 12.25 -3.62 2.85
N GLU A 22 13.40 -3.61 3.51
CA GLU A 22 13.84 -4.69 4.40
C GLU A 22 12.95 -4.81 5.63
N ARG A 23 12.65 -3.68 6.29
CA ARG A 23 11.80 -3.63 7.49
C ARG A 23 10.40 -4.15 7.23
N LEU A 24 9.76 -3.70 6.14
CA LEU A 24 8.40 -4.13 5.79
C LEU A 24 8.36 -5.61 5.42
N GLY A 25 9.36 -6.10 4.68
CA GLY A 25 9.48 -7.52 4.35
C GLY A 25 9.63 -8.40 5.60
N ALA A 26 10.54 -8.01 6.51
CA ALA A 26 10.79 -8.75 7.74
C ALA A 26 9.57 -8.77 8.68
N LEU A 27 8.83 -7.67 8.79
CA LEU A 27 7.61 -7.59 9.60
C LEU A 27 6.48 -8.42 8.98
N ALA A 28 6.31 -8.37 7.67
CA ALA A 28 5.32 -9.18 6.97
C ALA A 28 5.59 -10.69 7.15
N GLU A 29 6.85 -11.11 7.07
CA GLU A 29 7.24 -12.52 7.20
C GLU A 29 6.87 -13.12 8.57
N GLN A 30 6.90 -12.35 9.65
CA GLN A 30 6.52 -12.82 10.99
C GLN A 30 5.06 -13.29 11.08
N SER A 31 4.17 -12.73 10.27
CA SER A 31 2.73 -13.07 10.25
C SER A 31 2.33 -13.93 9.06
N LEU A 32 3.17 -13.98 8.02
CA LEU A 32 2.94 -14.76 6.80
C LEU A 32 3.86 -15.98 6.68
N ALA A 33 4.59 -16.33 7.75
CA ALA A 33 5.41 -17.54 7.80
C ALA A 33 4.59 -18.76 7.34
N GLU A 34 5.20 -19.61 6.53
CA GLU A 34 4.62 -20.85 5.98
C GLU A 34 3.45 -20.69 5.00
N THR A 35 2.94 -19.47 4.81
CA THR A 35 1.93 -19.18 3.78
C THR A 35 2.54 -19.20 2.37
N PRO A 36 1.71 -19.32 1.31
CA PRO A 36 2.21 -19.16 -0.05
C PRO A 36 2.90 -17.82 -0.33
N ALA A 37 2.53 -16.74 0.36
CA ALA A 37 3.02 -15.39 0.08
C ALA A 37 4.53 -15.20 0.29
N THR A 38 5.13 -15.96 1.20
CA THR A 38 6.56 -15.89 1.53
C THR A 38 7.40 -16.83 0.69
N ARG A 39 6.79 -17.67 -0.16
CA ARG A 39 7.51 -18.63 -1.02
C ARG A 39 8.05 -17.94 -2.27
N ARG A 40 9.27 -18.32 -2.66
CA ARG A 40 9.89 -17.83 -3.91
C ARG A 40 9.14 -18.29 -5.16
N GLN A 41 8.54 -19.48 -5.11
CA GLN A 41 7.72 -20.03 -6.18
C GLN A 41 6.42 -20.54 -5.55
N VAL A 42 5.30 -20.10 -6.14
CA VAL A 42 3.96 -20.48 -5.68
C VAL A 42 3.31 -21.32 -6.75
N ASP A 43 2.84 -22.50 -6.37
CA ASP A 43 1.98 -23.31 -7.22
C ASP A 43 0.62 -22.61 -7.41
N PRO A 44 0.12 -22.42 -8.66
CA PRO A 44 -1.15 -21.75 -8.91
C PRO A 44 -2.33 -22.36 -8.14
N ALA A 45 -2.39 -23.69 -7.97
CA ALA A 45 -3.48 -24.31 -7.22
C ALA A 45 -3.40 -23.97 -5.72
N ALA A 46 -2.19 -23.98 -5.14
CA ALA A 46 -1.97 -23.52 -3.77
C ALA A 46 -2.31 -22.02 -3.58
N ALA A 47 -1.99 -21.16 -4.55
CA ALA A 47 -2.37 -19.75 -4.53
C ALA A 47 -3.90 -19.58 -4.50
N CYS A 48 -4.62 -20.22 -5.43
CA CYS A 48 -6.07 -20.16 -5.51
C CYS A 48 -6.74 -20.69 -4.22
N ALA A 49 -6.25 -21.80 -3.67
CA ALA A 49 -6.77 -22.36 -2.42
C ALA A 49 -6.55 -21.40 -1.24
N TRP A 50 -5.40 -20.74 -1.17
CA TRP A 50 -5.10 -19.78 -0.11
C TRP A 50 -5.96 -18.52 -0.23
N ILE A 51 -6.13 -17.96 -1.43
CA ILE A 51 -7.01 -16.79 -1.68
C ILE A 51 -8.46 -17.12 -1.31
N ALA A 52 -8.95 -18.30 -1.72
CA ALA A 52 -10.32 -18.72 -1.43
C ALA A 52 -10.58 -18.94 0.06
N GLY A 53 -9.58 -19.47 0.78
CA GLY A 53 -9.65 -19.77 2.22
C GLY A 53 -9.06 -18.68 3.12
N PHE A 54 -8.73 -17.50 2.60
CA PHE A 54 -8.13 -16.45 3.41
C PHE A 54 -9.15 -15.86 4.39
N SER A 55 -8.71 -15.69 5.62
CA SER A 55 -9.30 -14.84 6.64
C SER A 55 -8.18 -14.28 7.52
N ASP A 56 -8.42 -13.13 8.14
CA ASP A 56 -7.54 -12.63 9.20
C ASP A 56 -7.71 -13.44 10.50
N GLU A 57 -7.00 -13.03 11.54
CA GLU A 57 -6.99 -13.65 12.87
C GLU A 57 -8.35 -13.59 13.58
N LEU A 58 -9.22 -12.65 13.19
CA LEU A 58 -10.57 -12.52 13.71
C LEU A 58 -11.60 -13.27 12.85
N GLY A 59 -11.14 -13.95 11.79
CA GLY A 59 -12.01 -14.63 10.84
C GLY A 59 -12.70 -13.70 9.85
N HIS A 60 -12.29 -12.42 9.79
CA HIS A 60 -12.86 -11.50 8.81
C HIS A 60 -12.31 -11.78 7.42
N ARG A 61 -13.18 -11.52 6.44
CA ARG A 61 -12.86 -11.51 5.02
C ARG A 61 -13.46 -10.26 4.40
N ARG A 62 -12.61 -9.44 3.81
CA ARG A 62 -13.00 -8.18 3.19
C ARG A 62 -13.17 -8.39 1.69
N PRO A 63 -14.04 -7.61 1.02
CA PRO A 63 -14.14 -7.65 -0.44
C PRO A 63 -12.78 -7.45 -1.14
N VAL A 64 -11.93 -6.56 -0.61
CA VAL A 64 -10.61 -6.23 -1.19
C VAL A 64 -9.56 -7.33 -1.05
N ASP A 65 -9.72 -8.27 -0.11
CA ASP A 65 -8.72 -9.30 0.21
C ASP A 65 -8.30 -10.09 -1.04
N ALA A 66 -9.28 -10.52 -1.83
CA ALA A 66 -9.01 -11.38 -2.97
C ALA A 66 -8.10 -10.69 -4.02
N ALA A 67 -8.27 -9.39 -4.27
CA ALA A 67 -7.41 -8.67 -5.20
C ALA A 67 -6.02 -8.38 -4.66
N VAL A 68 -5.89 -8.01 -3.39
CA VAL A 68 -4.58 -7.86 -2.73
C VAL A 68 -3.79 -9.16 -2.81
N LEU A 69 -4.41 -10.28 -2.42
CA LEU A 69 -3.76 -11.58 -2.40
C LEU A 69 -3.44 -12.07 -3.82
N SER A 70 -4.35 -11.87 -4.78
CA SER A 70 -4.11 -12.27 -6.17
C SER A 70 -2.94 -11.51 -6.78
N ARG A 71 -2.82 -10.20 -6.49
CA ARG A 71 -1.64 -9.40 -6.85
C ARG A 71 -0.37 -9.96 -6.24
N LEU A 72 -0.37 -10.25 -4.93
CA LEU A 72 0.80 -10.85 -4.26
C LEU A 72 1.19 -12.20 -4.86
N MET A 73 0.22 -12.97 -5.35
CA MET A 73 0.46 -14.28 -5.96
C MET A 73 0.77 -14.20 -7.47
N GLY A 74 0.63 -13.02 -8.09
CA GLY A 74 0.80 -12.85 -9.53
C GLY A 74 -0.28 -13.57 -10.35
N CYS A 75 -1.51 -13.64 -9.85
CA CYS A 75 -2.65 -14.22 -10.56
C CYS A 75 -3.81 -13.22 -10.69
N PRO A 76 -4.75 -13.44 -11.64
CA PRO A 76 -5.95 -12.62 -11.74
C PRO A 76 -6.88 -12.84 -10.53
N PRO A 77 -7.50 -11.77 -10.00
CA PRO A 77 -8.48 -11.91 -8.93
C PRO A 77 -9.78 -12.57 -9.44
N PRO A 78 -10.50 -13.29 -8.56
CA PRO A 78 -11.82 -13.81 -8.91
C PRO A 78 -12.79 -12.66 -9.22
N PRO A 79 -13.76 -12.85 -10.13
CA PRO A 79 -14.77 -11.85 -10.41
C PRO A 79 -15.67 -11.65 -9.19
N ILE A 80 -15.96 -10.39 -8.85
CA ILE A 80 -16.92 -10.00 -7.81
C ILE A 80 -17.72 -8.78 -8.28
N GLU A 81 -18.84 -8.52 -7.63
CA GLU A 81 -19.47 -7.21 -7.71
C GLU A 81 -18.70 -6.21 -6.84
N HIS A 82 -18.35 -5.05 -7.40
CA HIS A 82 -17.52 -4.07 -6.70
C HIS A 82 -18.39 -3.03 -5.98
N GLU A 83 -18.42 -3.12 -4.67
CA GLU A 83 -19.26 -2.23 -3.86
C GLU A 83 -18.58 -0.90 -3.51
N SER A 84 -17.24 -0.89 -3.40
CA SER A 84 -16.46 0.27 -2.93
C SER A 84 -15.40 0.75 -3.94
N PRO A 85 -15.01 2.04 -3.91
CA PRO A 85 -13.99 2.60 -4.80
C PRO A 85 -12.63 1.90 -4.73
N ASP A 86 -12.14 1.57 -3.53
CA ASP A 86 -10.89 0.84 -3.31
C ASP A 86 -10.93 -0.55 -3.93
N THR A 87 -12.01 -1.29 -3.73
CA THR A 87 -12.22 -2.61 -4.35
C THR A 87 -12.16 -2.51 -5.87
N ARG A 88 -12.82 -1.52 -6.49
CA ARG A 88 -12.72 -1.30 -7.95
C ARG A 88 -11.28 -1.05 -8.41
N LEU A 89 -10.55 -0.19 -7.69
CA LEU A 89 -9.17 0.15 -8.03
C LEU A 89 -8.24 -1.06 -7.89
N TRP A 90 -8.40 -1.86 -6.84
CA TRP A 90 -7.61 -3.09 -6.67
C TRP A 90 -7.86 -4.10 -7.78
N TRP A 91 -9.11 -4.29 -8.22
CA TRP A 91 -9.41 -5.16 -9.36
C TRP A 91 -8.85 -4.62 -10.67
N SER A 92 -8.84 -3.30 -10.86
CA SER A 92 -8.29 -2.68 -12.06
C SER A 92 -6.80 -2.95 -12.26
N LEU A 93 -6.05 -3.33 -11.20
CA LEU A 93 -4.63 -3.70 -11.31
C LEU A 93 -4.40 -4.99 -12.11
N ALA A 94 -5.42 -5.83 -12.27
CA ALA A 94 -5.34 -7.02 -13.11
C ALA A 94 -5.36 -6.70 -14.62
N ASP A 95 -5.79 -5.50 -14.99
CA ASP A 95 -5.83 -5.01 -16.36
C ASP A 95 -4.87 -3.81 -16.51
N PRO A 96 -3.73 -3.97 -17.23
CA PRO A 96 -2.76 -2.89 -17.40
C PRO A 96 -3.34 -1.68 -18.14
N ASP A 97 -4.41 -1.86 -18.93
CA ASP A 97 -5.05 -0.81 -19.72
C ASP A 97 -6.28 -0.19 -19.02
N ALA A 98 -6.65 -0.69 -17.85
CA ALA A 98 -7.81 -0.18 -17.12
C ALA A 98 -7.64 1.29 -16.75
N ARG A 99 -8.67 2.09 -17.07
CA ARG A 99 -8.77 3.48 -16.63
C ARG A 99 -9.15 3.50 -15.16
N LEU A 100 -8.40 4.29 -14.37
CA LEU A 100 -8.65 4.46 -12.95
C LEU A 100 -9.63 5.60 -12.74
N ASP A 101 -10.73 5.33 -12.06
CA ASP A 101 -11.71 6.33 -11.65
C ASP A 101 -11.26 6.96 -10.33
N ILE A 102 -10.52 8.08 -10.43
CA ILE A 102 -9.92 8.79 -9.30
C ILE A 102 -10.24 10.28 -9.37
N GLU A 103 -10.39 10.90 -8.21
CA GLU A 103 -10.61 12.34 -8.10
C GLU A 103 -9.38 13.12 -8.59
N PRO A 104 -9.55 14.23 -9.33
CA PRO A 104 -8.45 14.96 -9.94
C PRO A 104 -7.62 15.78 -8.94
N ARG A 105 -8.12 16.01 -7.71
CA ARG A 105 -7.45 16.77 -6.64
C ARG A 105 -7.87 16.26 -5.26
N GLY A 106 -6.98 16.44 -4.27
CA GLY A 106 -7.26 16.06 -2.88
C GLY A 106 -7.21 14.54 -2.68
N PRO A 107 -8.17 13.92 -1.98
CA PRO A 107 -8.24 12.47 -1.82
C PRO A 107 -8.42 11.76 -3.18
N ILE A 108 -8.05 10.49 -3.28
CA ILE A 108 -8.20 9.64 -4.47
C ILE A 108 -9.68 9.32 -4.74
N THR A 109 -10.46 9.18 -3.68
CA THR A 109 -11.87 8.82 -3.71
C THR A 109 -12.75 10.02 -3.32
N PRO A 110 -14.00 10.09 -3.81
CA PRO A 110 -14.93 11.12 -3.40
C PRO A 110 -15.18 11.10 -1.89
N VAL A 111 -15.21 12.28 -1.26
CA VAL A 111 -15.60 12.39 0.16
C VAL A 111 -17.07 12.01 0.31
N ARG A 112 -17.36 11.09 1.24
CA ARG A 112 -18.70 10.59 1.50
C ARG A 112 -19.25 11.11 2.83
N VAL A 113 -20.23 12.01 2.76
CA VAL A 113 -20.89 12.59 3.94
C VAL A 113 -21.82 11.60 4.65
N ASP A 114 -22.19 10.51 3.99
CA ASP A 114 -23.05 9.43 4.49
C ASP A 114 -22.27 8.30 5.18
N GLN A 115 -20.94 8.41 5.25
CA GLN A 115 -20.04 7.40 5.79
C GLN A 115 -19.30 7.95 7.01
N GLY A 116 -19.06 7.11 8.01
CA GLY A 116 -18.17 7.47 9.13
C GLY A 116 -16.77 7.81 8.60
N VAL A 117 -16.13 8.82 9.20
CA VAL A 117 -14.83 9.32 8.74
C VAL A 117 -13.77 8.23 8.75
N GLU A 118 -13.86 7.29 9.68
CA GLU A 118 -12.93 6.18 9.83
C GLU A 118 -13.03 5.21 8.64
N LEU A 119 -14.25 4.79 8.30
CA LEU A 119 -14.47 3.87 7.18
C LEU A 119 -14.17 4.54 5.83
N TRP A 120 -14.48 5.83 5.69
CA TRP A 120 -14.09 6.60 4.51
C TRP A 120 -12.56 6.70 4.40
N THR A 121 -11.86 7.00 5.50
CA THR A 121 -10.39 7.07 5.52
C THR A 121 -9.76 5.72 5.16
N GLU A 122 -10.31 4.62 5.67
CA GLU A 122 -9.86 3.27 5.30
C GLU A 122 -10.03 2.99 3.81
N THR A 123 -11.20 3.32 3.26
CA THR A 123 -11.49 3.20 1.82
C THR A 123 -10.51 4.04 1.00
N GLU A 124 -10.30 5.29 1.40
CA GLU A 124 -9.41 6.23 0.73
C GLU A 124 -7.96 5.77 0.74
N LEU A 125 -7.43 5.31 1.88
CA LEU A 125 -6.07 4.79 1.98
C LEU A 125 -5.92 3.46 1.21
N GLY A 126 -6.94 2.61 1.22
CA GLY A 126 -6.99 1.39 0.41
C GLY A 126 -6.93 1.67 -1.09
N ALA A 127 -7.68 2.68 -1.54
CA ALA A 127 -7.65 3.19 -2.90
C ALA A 127 -6.28 3.78 -3.27
N LEU A 128 -5.73 4.65 -2.42
CA LEU A 128 -4.41 5.24 -2.62
C LEU A 128 -3.30 4.19 -2.74
N HIS A 129 -3.38 3.09 -1.97
CA HIS A 129 -2.47 1.96 -2.10
C HIS A 129 -2.53 1.36 -3.51
N ALA A 130 -3.73 1.11 -4.03
CA ALA A 130 -3.90 0.57 -5.38
C ALA A 130 -3.39 1.53 -6.47
N VAL A 131 -3.65 2.84 -6.36
CA VAL A 131 -3.20 3.81 -7.36
C VAL A 131 -1.68 3.96 -7.37
N TRP A 132 -1.02 3.94 -6.20
CA TRP A 132 0.45 3.89 -6.14
C TRP A 132 1.03 2.67 -6.86
N ASN A 133 0.43 1.50 -6.66
CA ASN A 133 0.78 0.30 -7.38
C ASN A 133 0.64 0.47 -8.91
N ALA A 134 -0.48 1.02 -9.38
CA ALA A 134 -0.69 1.30 -10.80
C ALA A 134 0.35 2.29 -11.35
N ALA A 135 0.62 3.37 -10.63
CA ALA A 135 1.59 4.39 -11.04
C ALA A 135 3.00 3.79 -11.25
N ILE A 136 3.42 2.92 -10.33
CA ILE A 136 4.74 2.27 -10.38
C ILE A 136 4.79 1.19 -11.45
N ASP A 137 3.79 0.29 -11.51
CA ASP A 137 3.79 -0.81 -12.47
C ASP A 137 3.69 -0.33 -13.92
N ARG A 138 2.98 0.79 -14.16
CA ARG A 138 2.78 1.38 -15.49
C ARG A 138 3.85 2.42 -15.84
N CYS A 139 4.77 2.74 -14.92
CA CYS A 139 5.70 3.86 -15.05
C CYS A 139 5.00 5.18 -15.44
N ASP A 140 3.81 5.42 -14.89
CA ASP A 140 2.96 6.56 -15.27
C ASP A 140 3.28 7.78 -14.39
N ALA A 141 3.99 8.75 -14.98
CA ALA A 141 4.38 9.98 -14.28
C ALA A 141 3.18 10.85 -13.87
N GLY A 142 2.07 10.81 -14.61
CA GLY A 142 0.86 11.55 -14.28
C GLY A 142 0.17 10.96 -13.06
N LEU A 143 -0.01 9.64 -13.03
CA LEU A 143 -0.52 8.94 -11.86
C LEU A 143 0.41 9.10 -10.66
N ARG A 144 1.74 9.02 -10.86
CA ARG A 144 2.71 9.26 -9.80
C ARG A 144 2.55 10.64 -9.18
N SER A 145 2.52 11.69 -10.00
CA SER A 145 2.29 13.07 -9.52
C SER A 145 0.99 13.17 -8.74
N ARG A 146 -0.08 12.53 -9.24
CA ARG A 146 -1.38 12.53 -8.57
C ARG A 146 -1.33 11.83 -7.21
N CYS A 147 -0.60 10.72 -7.10
CA CYS A 147 -0.40 10.01 -5.84
C CYS A 147 0.39 10.85 -4.83
N LEU A 148 1.45 11.54 -5.25
CA LEU A 148 2.18 12.48 -4.40
C LEU A 148 1.24 13.56 -3.86
N ASP A 149 0.44 14.18 -4.73
CA ASP A 149 -0.50 15.23 -4.33
C ASP A 149 -1.57 14.71 -3.34
N ALA A 150 -2.06 13.47 -3.52
CA ALA A 150 -2.97 12.82 -2.56
C ALA A 150 -2.28 12.58 -1.22
N THR A 151 -1.06 12.04 -1.24
CA THR A 151 -0.29 11.75 -0.03
C THR A 151 0.01 13.03 0.76
N GLU A 152 0.41 14.12 0.09
CA GLU A 152 0.58 15.43 0.72
C GLU A 152 -0.73 15.95 1.32
N TRP A 153 -1.85 15.80 0.59
CA TRP A 153 -3.17 16.15 1.09
C TRP A 153 -3.50 15.37 2.38
N HIS A 154 -3.25 14.06 2.41
CA HIS A 154 -3.47 13.21 3.58
C HIS A 154 -2.69 13.69 4.80
N VAL A 155 -1.39 13.98 4.62
CA VAL A 155 -0.54 14.47 5.71
C VAL A 155 -1.03 15.82 6.26
N ARG A 156 -1.59 16.69 5.40
CA ARG A 156 -2.08 18.01 5.80
C ARG A 156 -3.47 17.95 6.46
N GLU A 157 -4.38 17.16 5.90
CA GLU A 157 -5.80 17.20 6.25
C GLU A 157 -6.22 16.10 7.21
N LEU A 158 -5.60 14.92 7.14
CA LEU A 158 -5.89 13.82 8.05
C LEU A 158 -4.91 13.86 9.21
N GLN A 159 -5.42 14.31 10.35
CA GLN A 159 -4.73 14.09 11.61
C GLN A 159 -4.55 12.59 11.81
N PRO A 160 -3.45 12.16 12.43
CA PRO A 160 -3.25 10.77 12.76
C PRO A 160 -4.11 10.39 13.98
N ASP A 161 -5.42 10.39 13.79
CA ASP A 161 -6.40 9.88 14.73
C ASP A 161 -6.92 8.56 14.15
N ASN A 162 -6.27 7.47 14.57
CA ASN A 162 -6.73 6.08 14.78
C ASN A 162 -7.70 5.39 13.79
N ALA A 163 -8.03 6.00 12.66
CA ALA A 163 -9.12 5.56 11.79
C ALA A 163 -8.85 4.19 11.16
N THR A 164 -7.58 3.79 11.00
CA THR A 164 -7.25 2.53 10.35
C THR A 164 -6.16 1.78 11.11
N THR A 165 -6.39 0.49 11.37
CA THR A 165 -5.39 -0.42 11.95
C THR A 165 -4.64 -1.21 10.88
N HIS A 166 -4.71 -0.81 9.61
CA HIS A 166 -4.07 -1.52 8.49
C HIS A 166 -2.96 -0.68 7.84
N ALA A 167 -1.96 -1.36 7.27
CA ALA A 167 -0.79 -0.73 6.62
C ALA A 167 -1.10 -0.18 5.20
N TRP A 168 -2.28 0.40 4.99
CA TRP A 168 -2.68 0.95 3.70
C TRP A 168 -1.78 2.11 3.25
N ALA A 169 -1.47 2.16 1.96
CA ALA A 169 -0.65 3.18 1.29
C ALA A 169 0.70 3.55 1.96
N LEU A 170 1.21 2.78 2.92
CA LEU A 170 2.42 3.10 3.68
C LEU A 170 3.62 3.43 2.79
N HIS A 171 3.85 2.64 1.73
CA HIS A 171 4.92 2.91 0.77
C HIS A 171 4.78 4.24 0.04
N GLY A 172 3.55 4.72 -0.19
CA GLY A 172 3.28 6.01 -0.80
C GLY A 172 3.75 7.17 0.07
N PHE A 173 3.54 7.09 1.38
CA PHE A 173 4.07 8.07 2.34
C PHE A 173 5.61 8.05 2.41
N VAL A 174 6.22 6.86 2.33
CA VAL A 174 7.67 6.69 2.22
C VAL A 174 8.22 7.36 0.94
N ILE A 175 7.60 7.10 -0.21
CA ILE A 175 7.98 7.70 -1.49
C ILE A 175 7.80 9.22 -1.44
N CYS A 176 6.67 9.71 -0.93
CA CYS A 176 6.42 11.14 -0.80
C CYS A 176 7.45 11.84 0.09
N GLY A 177 7.78 11.24 1.24
CA GLY A 177 8.80 11.77 2.14
C GLY A 177 10.18 11.84 1.47
N TYR A 178 10.50 10.89 0.59
CA TYR A 178 11.72 10.89 -0.21
C TYR A 178 11.69 11.94 -1.34
N GLU A 179 10.67 11.93 -2.19
CA GLU A 179 10.63 12.76 -3.41
C GLU A 179 10.32 14.23 -3.14
N ARG A 180 9.54 14.52 -2.10
CA ARG A 180 9.12 15.88 -1.75
C ARG A 180 9.91 16.44 -0.58
N GLY A 181 10.76 15.64 0.06
CA GLY A 181 11.43 16.01 1.30
C GLY A 181 10.45 16.30 2.45
N LEU A 182 9.25 15.72 2.41
CA LEU A 182 8.18 16.00 3.38
C LEU A 182 8.37 15.15 4.64
N ALA A 183 8.89 15.77 5.71
CA ALA A 183 9.19 15.10 6.98
C ALA A 183 7.95 14.42 7.60
N GLU A 184 6.80 15.07 7.50
CA GLU A 184 5.52 14.62 8.04
C GLU A 184 5.02 13.35 7.34
N ALA A 185 5.35 13.14 6.06
CA ALA A 185 5.04 11.89 5.37
C ALA A 185 5.83 10.70 5.95
N TRP A 186 7.09 10.91 6.32
CA TRP A 186 7.87 9.88 7.01
C TRP A 186 7.26 9.52 8.37
N ILE A 187 6.84 10.53 9.14
CA ILE A 187 6.18 10.33 10.43
C ILE A 187 4.87 9.56 10.22
N HIS A 188 4.07 9.95 9.24
CA HIS A 188 2.81 9.27 8.93
C HIS A 188 3.03 7.79 8.56
N ALA A 189 4.07 7.47 7.78
CA ALA A 189 4.43 6.08 7.45
C ALA A 189 4.77 5.25 8.71
N GLU A 190 5.55 5.81 9.64
CA GLU A 190 5.86 5.16 10.93
C GLU A 190 4.61 4.96 11.79
N MET A 191 3.68 5.92 11.76
CA MET A 191 2.43 5.81 12.49
C MET A 191 1.54 4.68 11.96
N LEU A 192 1.37 4.57 10.65
CA LEU A 192 0.64 3.45 10.03
C LEU A 192 1.28 2.10 10.36
N LEU A 193 2.63 2.05 10.33
CA LEU A 193 3.38 0.85 10.70
C LEU A 193 3.12 0.45 12.15
N HIS A 194 3.19 1.40 13.09
CA HIS A 194 2.94 1.11 14.49
C HIS A 194 1.48 0.76 14.77
N ALA A 195 0.52 1.45 14.13
CA ALA A 195 -0.91 1.25 14.37
C ALA A 195 -1.36 -0.19 14.11
N CYS A 196 -0.88 -0.81 13.03
CA CYS A 196 -1.22 -2.20 12.70
C CYS A 196 -0.53 -3.26 13.57
N MET A 197 0.42 -2.85 14.41
CA MET A 197 1.09 -3.74 15.38
C MET A 197 0.54 -3.59 16.81
N LEU A 198 -0.37 -2.62 17.03
CA LEU A 198 -0.98 -2.41 18.34
C LEU A 198 -1.76 -3.66 18.77
N GLY A 199 -1.52 -4.11 20.00
CA GLY A 199 -2.20 -5.25 20.61
C GLY A 199 -1.43 -6.57 20.55
N THR A 200 -0.79 -6.91 19.43
CA THR A 200 -0.08 -8.21 19.27
C THR A 200 1.43 -8.09 19.12
N GLY A 201 1.97 -6.88 18.91
CA GLY A 201 3.39 -6.65 18.70
C GLY A 201 3.88 -7.06 17.30
N ARG A 202 2.98 -7.48 16.41
CA ARG A 202 3.22 -7.82 15.00
C ARG A 202 1.99 -7.42 14.16
N PRO A 203 2.12 -7.24 12.83
CA PRO A 203 0.94 -6.98 12.01
C PRO A 203 -0.01 -8.18 12.00
N ASP A 204 -1.32 -7.94 11.91
CA ASP A 204 -2.28 -8.99 11.55
C ASP A 204 -1.99 -9.54 10.13
N ARG A 205 -2.57 -10.69 9.77
CA ARG A 205 -2.32 -11.35 8.48
C ARG A 205 -2.65 -10.47 7.29
N PHE A 206 -3.70 -9.67 7.36
CA PHE A 206 -4.08 -8.78 6.25
C PHE A 206 -3.12 -7.60 6.16
N SER A 207 -2.82 -6.93 7.27
CA SER A 207 -1.77 -5.89 7.35
C SER A 207 -0.41 -6.39 6.85
N ALA A 208 -0.04 -7.62 7.17
CA ALA A 208 1.20 -8.22 6.70
C ALA A 208 1.20 -8.44 5.17
N CYS A 209 0.04 -8.77 4.57
CA CYS A 209 -0.09 -8.81 3.10
C CYS A 209 0.13 -7.43 2.48
N LEU A 210 -0.43 -6.37 3.08
CA LEU A 210 -0.25 -5.00 2.63
C LEU A 210 1.21 -4.54 2.75
N MET A 211 1.90 -4.88 3.85
CA MET A 211 3.33 -4.60 4.01
C MET A 211 4.19 -5.32 2.99
N LEU A 212 3.88 -6.59 2.70
CA LEU A 212 4.61 -7.36 1.70
C LEU A 212 4.44 -6.75 0.30
N ASP A 213 3.23 -6.32 -0.05
CA ASP A 213 2.97 -5.64 -1.31
C ASP A 213 3.73 -4.31 -1.37
N ALA A 214 3.62 -3.48 -0.31
CA ALA A 214 4.35 -2.23 -0.16
C ALA A 214 5.88 -2.40 -0.31
N ALA A 215 6.48 -3.41 0.32
CA ALA A 215 7.90 -3.72 0.20
C ALA A 215 8.29 -4.08 -1.23
N ARG A 216 7.49 -4.91 -1.90
CA ARG A 216 7.72 -5.29 -3.31
C ARG A 216 7.58 -4.09 -4.23
N THR A 217 6.63 -3.21 -3.96
CA THR A 217 6.36 -2.00 -4.73
C THR A 217 7.48 -0.98 -4.58
N LEU A 218 7.96 -0.72 -3.36
CA LEU A 218 9.16 0.10 -3.12
C LEU A 218 10.39 -0.48 -3.83
N LYS A 219 10.58 -1.80 -3.79
CA LYS A 219 11.69 -2.45 -4.48
C LYS A 219 11.62 -2.25 -6.01
N ARG A 220 10.42 -2.30 -6.60
CA ARG A 220 10.21 -2.00 -8.03
C ARG A 220 10.49 -0.53 -8.33
N ASP A 221 9.98 0.39 -7.52
CA ASP A 221 10.24 1.84 -7.66
C ASP A 221 11.75 2.13 -7.62
N LEU A 222 12.48 1.54 -6.67
CA LEU A 222 13.94 1.66 -6.58
C LEU A 222 14.69 1.08 -7.80
N SER A 223 14.16 0.04 -8.43
CA SER A 223 14.79 -0.61 -9.58
C SER A 223 14.49 0.10 -10.90
N GLY A 224 13.45 0.93 -10.94
CA GLY A 224 13.04 1.71 -12.11
C GLY A 224 13.60 3.14 -12.17
N ARG A 225 14.35 3.56 -11.14
CA ARG A 225 15.07 4.84 -11.07
C ARG A 225 16.47 4.71 -11.63
#